data_AF-A0A2U3AJF2-F1
#
_entry.id   AF-A0A2U3AJF2-F1
#
_cell.length_a   1.000
_cell.length_b   1.000
_cell.length_c   1.000
_cell.angle_alpha   90.00
_cell.angle_beta   90.00
_cell.angle_gamma   90.00
#
_symmetry.space_group_name_H-M   'P 1'
#
loop_
_entity.id
_entity.type
_entity.pdbx_description
1 polymer ?
#
loop_
_entity_poly.entity_id
_entity_poly.type
_entity_poly.pdbx_seq_one_letter_code
_entity_poly.pdbx_strand_id
1 'polypeptide(L)'
;MKALSKFVGIPRSTYYDYVKKMNRWDPDAKLKDDIQAIYNEHGGRYGYRRIRNELANCRQKVNHKKVQRLMKSLGLKCMVRIKKCKSYKGTIGKIAPNILNRHFTAEASNEK
;
A
#
# COMPACT_ATOMS: atom_id res chain seq x y z
N MET A 1 36.49 -1.39 22.94
CA MET A 1 35.54 -0.47 22.25
C MET A 1 36.08 0.93 21.96
N LYS A 2 36.96 1.53 22.80
CA LYS A 2 37.57 2.86 22.53
C LYS A 2 38.44 2.89 21.26
N ALA A 3 39.19 1.82 21.01
CA ALA A 3 40.07 1.68 19.84
C ALA A 3 39.28 1.65 18.52
N LEU A 4 38.13 0.99 18.49
CA LEU A 4 37.31 0.81 17.29
C LEU A 4 36.66 2.13 16.84
N SER A 5 36.11 2.91 17.79
CA SER A 5 35.55 4.25 17.49
C SER A 5 36.61 5.23 16.97
N LYS A 6 37.84 5.16 17.52
CA LYS A 6 38.97 5.98 17.10
C LYS A 6 39.48 5.60 15.71
N PHE A 7 39.48 4.31 15.39
CA PHE A 7 39.85 3.79 14.07
C PHE A 7 38.86 4.21 12.98
N VAL A 8 37.56 4.23 13.28
CA VAL A 8 36.49 4.61 12.34
C VAL A 8 36.27 6.13 12.26
N GLY A 9 36.91 6.92 13.14
CA GLY A 9 36.80 8.38 13.15
C GLY A 9 35.47 8.93 13.70
N ILE A 10 34.68 8.10 14.40
CA ILE A 10 33.39 8.52 14.97
C ILE A 10 33.61 8.97 16.43
N PRO A 11 33.07 10.14 16.85
CA PRO A 11 33.11 10.57 18.24
C PRO A 11 32.46 9.56 19.18
N ARG A 12 33.04 9.38 20.36
CA ARG A 12 32.56 8.40 21.35
C ARG A 12 31.10 8.66 21.73
N SER A 13 30.71 9.91 21.93
CA SER A 13 29.31 10.29 22.23
C SER A 13 28.36 9.78 21.16
N THR A 14 28.68 10.04 19.89
CA THR A 14 27.91 9.58 18.73
C THR A 14 27.74 8.06 18.74
N TYR A 15 28.80 7.30 18.97
CA TYR A 15 28.72 5.83 19.07
C TYR A 15 27.72 5.37 20.14
N TYR A 16 27.85 5.87 21.37
CA TYR A 16 26.96 5.46 22.46
C TYR A 16 25.52 5.99 22.29
N ASP A 17 25.33 7.13 21.63
CA ASP A 17 24.01 7.62 21.24
C ASP A 17 23.32 6.67 20.25
N TYR A 18 24.06 6.13 19.27
CA TYR A 18 23.55 5.12 18.36
C TYR A 18 23.23 3.81 19.09
N VAL A 19 24.13 3.31 19.94
CA VAL A 19 23.90 2.09 20.74
C VAL A 19 22.64 2.24 21.61
N LYS A 20 22.48 3.40 22.25
CA LYS A 20 21.29 3.70 23.08
C LYS A 20 20.00 3.74 22.26
N LYS A 21 20.06 4.20 21.01
CA LYS A 21 18.90 4.19 20.09
C LYS A 21 18.59 2.78 19.58
N MET A 22 19.60 1.94 19.33
CA MET A 22 19.44 0.56 18.86
C MET A 22 18.80 -0.35 19.92
N ASN A 23 19.14 -0.16 21.19
CA ASN A 23 18.58 -0.96 22.30
C ASN A 23 17.21 -0.46 22.79
N ARG A 24 16.54 0.43 22.06
CA ARG A 24 15.23 0.94 22.48
C ARG A 24 14.16 -0.11 22.18
N TRP A 25 13.38 -0.45 23.21
CA TRP A 25 12.20 -1.31 23.05
C TRP A 25 11.22 -0.66 22.06
N ASP A 26 10.71 -1.47 21.13
CA ASP A 26 9.71 -1.02 20.16
C ASP A 26 8.30 -1.17 20.78
N PRO A 27 7.62 -0.07 21.15
CA PRO A 27 6.28 -0.13 21.72
C PRO A 27 5.25 -0.64 20.71
N ASP A 28 5.56 -0.57 19.41
CA ASP A 28 4.67 -0.98 18.34
C ASP A 28 4.93 -2.44 17.89
N ALA A 29 5.79 -3.20 18.58
CA ALA A 29 6.17 -4.57 18.20
C ALA A 29 4.94 -5.50 18.03
N LYS A 30 4.07 -5.57 19.05
CA LYS A 30 2.86 -6.40 18.99
C LYS A 30 1.94 -6.00 17.82
N LEU A 31 1.81 -4.69 17.58
CA LEU A 31 0.99 -4.19 16.48
C LEU A 31 1.59 -4.52 15.11
N LYS A 32 2.92 -4.56 15.00
CA LYS A 32 3.60 -5.00 13.78
C LYS A 32 3.32 -6.47 13.50
N ASP A 33 3.35 -7.31 14.53
CA ASP A 33 3.05 -8.74 14.43
C ASP A 33 1.59 -8.97 13.99
N ASP A 34 0.63 -8.25 14.61
CA ASP A 34 -0.79 -8.32 14.24
C ASP A 34 -1.00 -7.88 12.78
N ILE A 35 -0.36 -6.79 12.35
CA ILE A 35 -0.41 -6.32 10.95
C ILE A 35 0.16 -7.37 9.99
N GLN A 36 1.28 -8.02 10.35
CA GLN A 36 1.91 -9.05 9.53
C GLN A 36 1.03 -10.29 9.41
N ALA A 37 0.39 -10.71 10.51
CA ALA A 37 -0.53 -11.83 10.54
C ALA A 37 -1.72 -11.61 9.58
N ILE A 38 -2.42 -10.48 9.72
CA ILE A 38 -3.54 -10.10 8.85
C ILE A 38 -3.08 -10.00 7.39
N TYR A 39 -1.92 -9.40 7.14
CA TYR A 39 -1.39 -9.27 5.77
C TYR A 39 -1.15 -10.64 5.12
N ASN A 40 -0.55 -11.58 5.87
CA ASN A 40 -0.25 -12.93 5.40
C ASN A 40 -1.53 -13.76 5.19
N GLU A 41 -2.50 -13.66 6.12
CA GLU A 41 -3.80 -14.33 6.01
C GLU A 41 -4.51 -14.00 4.69
N HIS A 42 -4.45 -12.74 4.26
CA HIS A 42 -5.06 -12.29 3.00
C HIS A 42 -4.15 -12.42 1.77
N GLY A 43 -2.98 -13.07 1.89
CA GLY A 43 -2.02 -13.27 0.81
C GLY A 43 -1.47 -11.96 0.24
N GLY A 44 -1.30 -10.94 1.10
CA GLY A 44 -0.72 -9.65 0.75
C GLY A 44 -1.59 -8.72 -0.12
N ARG A 45 -2.86 -9.06 -0.33
CA ARG A 45 -3.84 -8.25 -1.07
C ARG A 45 -4.36 -7.06 -0.28
N TYR A 46 -4.14 -7.03 1.03
CA TYR A 46 -4.68 -6.01 1.91
C TYR A 46 -3.68 -4.88 2.08
N GLY A 47 -4.12 -3.67 1.76
CA GLY A 47 -3.41 -2.44 2.08
C GLY A 47 -3.80 -1.89 3.45
N TYR A 48 -3.13 -0.82 3.88
CA TYR A 48 -3.29 -0.25 5.23
C TYR A 48 -4.73 0.10 5.61
N ARG A 49 -5.58 0.48 4.64
CA ARG A 49 -7.01 0.77 4.89
C ARG A 49 -7.79 -0.48 5.28
N ARG A 50 -7.58 -1.60 4.59
CA ARG A 50 -8.25 -2.87 4.89
C ARG A 50 -7.71 -3.48 6.18
N ILE A 51 -6.39 -3.47 6.37
CA ILE A 51 -5.78 -3.92 7.63
C ILE A 51 -6.31 -3.12 8.81
N ARG A 52 -6.47 -1.79 8.69
CA ARG A 52 -7.08 -0.96 9.74
C ARG A 52 -8.51 -1.38 10.06
N ASN A 53 -9.28 -1.81 9.07
CA ASN A 53 -10.64 -2.30 9.30
C ASN A 53 -10.63 -3.66 10.01
N GLU A 54 -9.74 -4.58 9.62
CA GLU A 54 -9.59 -5.86 10.32
C GLU A 54 -9.12 -5.67 11.77
N LEU A 55 -8.17 -4.77 12.01
CA LEU A 55 -7.77 -4.40 13.37
C LEU A 55 -8.95 -3.85 14.18
N ALA A 56 -9.82 -3.05 13.56
CA ALA A 56 -11.03 -2.56 14.21
C ALA A 56 -12.04 -3.69 14.50
N ASN A 57 -12.16 -4.70 13.63
CA ASN A 57 -12.96 -5.90 13.86
C ASN A 57 -12.43 -6.69 15.07
N CYS A 58 -11.10 -6.75 15.24
CA CYS A 58 -10.43 -7.32 16.42
C CYS A 58 -10.47 -6.41 17.66
N ARG A 59 -11.36 -5.40 17.71
CA ARG A 59 -11.51 -4.40 18.79
C ARG A 59 -10.28 -3.52 19.03
N GLN A 60 -9.30 -3.51 18.14
CA GLN A 60 -8.14 -2.62 18.21
C GLN A 60 -8.38 -1.36 17.36
N LYS A 61 -8.74 -0.25 18.00
CA LYS A 61 -8.89 1.05 17.31
C LYS A 61 -7.53 1.71 17.08
N VAL A 62 -6.99 1.53 15.88
CA VAL A 62 -5.72 2.17 15.46
C VAL A 62 -5.97 3.19 14.35
N ASN A 63 -5.26 4.32 14.42
CA ASN A 63 -5.30 5.33 13.37
C ASN A 63 -4.68 4.76 12.06
N HIS A 64 -5.35 4.95 10.94
CA HIS A 64 -4.91 4.49 9.62
C HIS A 64 -3.50 5.00 9.24
N LYS A 65 -3.11 6.20 9.68
CA LYS A 65 -1.75 6.75 9.46
C LYS A 65 -0.68 5.95 10.19
N LYS A 66 -0.99 5.46 11.40
CA LYS A 66 -0.07 4.62 12.19
C LYS A 66 0.13 3.28 11.50
N VAL A 67 -0.96 2.64 11.07
CA VAL A 67 -0.91 1.38 10.30
C VAL A 67 -0.08 1.56 9.02
N GLN A 68 -0.31 2.64 8.26
CA GLN A 68 0.45 2.94 7.05
C GLN A 68 1.95 3.09 7.32
N ARG A 69 2.33 3.81 8.39
CA ARG A 69 3.73 3.99 8.80
C ARG A 69 4.39 2.65 9.16
N LEU A 70 3.68 1.80 9.91
CA LEU A 70 4.19 0.49 10.34
C LEU A 70 4.34 -0.48 9.16
N MET A 71 3.35 -0.54 8.26
CA MET A 71 3.47 -1.32 7.03
C MET A 71 4.68 -0.86 6.21
N LYS A 72 4.91 0.45 6.09
CA LYS A 72 6.09 0.99 5.39
C LYS A 72 7.39 0.57 6.07
N SER A 73 7.45 0.59 7.41
CA SER A 73 8.65 0.13 8.15
C SER A 73 8.92 -1.36 7.98
N LEU A 74 7.88 -2.17 7.79
CA LEU A 74 7.97 -3.61 7.53
C LEU A 74 8.19 -3.94 6.05
N GLY A 75 8.15 -2.95 5.16
CA GLY A 75 8.24 -3.17 3.71
C GLY A 75 6.99 -3.79 3.07
N LEU A 76 5.87 -3.87 3.81
CA LEU A 76 4.63 -4.47 3.34
C LEU A 76 3.92 -3.55 2.33
N LYS A 77 3.62 -4.10 1.15
CA LYS A 77 2.89 -3.41 0.09
C LYS A 77 1.69 -4.23 -0.35
N CYS A 78 0.61 -3.54 -0.66
CA CYS A 78 -0.59 -4.16 -1.20
C CYS A 78 -0.32 -4.70 -2.61
N MET A 79 -0.35 -6.01 -2.80
CA MET A 79 -0.20 -6.66 -4.10
C MET A 79 -1.53 -6.62 -4.85
N VAL A 80 -1.81 -5.50 -5.51
CA VAL A 80 -3.00 -5.37 -6.38
C VAL A 80 -2.61 -5.73 -7.80
N ARG A 81 -3.39 -6.63 -8.42
CA ARG A 81 -3.27 -6.90 -9.86
C ARG A 81 -3.70 -5.64 -10.62
N ILE A 82 -2.81 -5.09 -11.44
CA ILE A 82 -3.11 -3.97 -12.32
C ILE A 82 -4.28 -4.36 -13.23
N LYS A 83 -5.35 -3.55 -13.22
CA LYS A 83 -6.47 -3.72 -14.13
C LYS A 83 -5.99 -3.38 -15.54
N LYS A 84 -6.00 -4.37 -16.44
CA LYS A 84 -5.66 -4.14 -17.85
C LYS A 84 -6.69 -3.19 -18.46
N CYS A 85 -6.22 -2.13 -19.13
CA CYS A 85 -7.10 -1.19 -19.82
C CYS A 85 -7.86 -1.93 -20.95
N LYS A 86 -9.19 -1.77 -20.97
CA LYS A 86 -10.09 -2.29 -22.01
C LYS A 86 -10.55 -1.14 -22.91
N SER A 87 -9.63 -0.33 -23.42
CA SER A 87 -10.00 0.71 -24.38
C SER A 87 -10.70 0.09 -25.58
N TYR A 88 -11.63 0.85 -26.17
CA TYR A 88 -12.26 0.49 -27.43
C TYR A 88 -11.17 0.31 -28.49
N LYS A 89 -11.09 -0.89 -29.09
CA LYS A 89 -10.09 -1.22 -30.12
C LYS A 89 -10.67 -1.11 -31.54
N GLY A 90 -11.76 -0.37 -31.71
CA GLY A 90 -12.57 -0.40 -32.92
C GLY A 90 -13.77 -1.34 -32.79
N THR A 91 -14.50 -1.50 -33.90
CA THR A 91 -15.70 -2.32 -33.97
C THR A 91 -15.33 -3.79 -33.83
N ILE A 92 -15.48 -4.35 -32.63
CA ILE A 92 -15.27 -5.78 -32.39
C ILE A 92 -16.64 -6.49 -32.39
N GLY A 93 -16.84 -7.41 -33.32
CA GLY A 93 -18.07 -8.21 -33.45
C GLY A 93 -19.00 -7.75 -34.58
N LYS A 94 -20.16 -8.41 -34.71
CA LYS A 94 -21.20 -8.02 -35.66
C LYS A 94 -22.01 -6.85 -35.12
N ILE A 95 -22.10 -5.77 -35.89
CA ILE A 95 -23.05 -4.68 -35.63
C ILE A 95 -24.46 -5.19 -35.93
N ALA A 96 -25.40 -4.98 -35.00
CA ALA A 96 -26.80 -5.31 -35.22
C ALA A 96 -27.42 -4.38 -36.29
N PRO A 97 -28.32 -4.88 -37.15
CA PRO A 97 -28.98 -4.04 -38.15
C PRO A 97 -29.82 -2.93 -37.48
N ASN A 98 -29.86 -1.75 -38.10
CA ASN A 98 -30.63 -0.61 -37.63
C ASN A 98 -32.11 -0.77 -37.96
N ILE A 99 -32.84 -1.53 -37.14
CA ILE A 99 -34.27 -1.83 -37.36
C ILE A 99 -35.15 -0.56 -37.26
N LEU A 100 -34.71 0.43 -36.49
CA LEU A 100 -35.45 1.67 -36.24
C LEU A 100 -35.16 2.77 -37.28
N ASN A 101 -34.25 2.54 -38.24
CA ASN A 101 -33.80 3.53 -39.22
C ASN A 101 -33.45 4.91 -38.63
N ARG A 102 -32.86 4.93 -37.43
CA ARG A 102 -32.44 6.18 -36.76
C ARG A 102 -31.02 6.57 -37.16
N HIS A 103 -30.78 7.88 -37.29
CA HIS A 103 -29.45 8.42 -37.58
C HIS A 103 -28.65 8.62 -36.28
N PHE A 104 -27.76 7.67 -35.97
CA PHE A 104 -26.88 7.68 -34.80
C PHE A 104 -25.54 8.41 -35.02
N THR A 105 -25.29 8.88 -36.24
CA THR A 105 -24.11 9.67 -36.61
C THR A 105 -24.45 11.16 -36.59
N ALA A 106 -23.55 11.96 -36.01
CA ALA A 106 -23.58 13.42 -36.04
C ALA A 106 -22.29 13.92 -36.72
N GLU A 107 -22.40 14.99 -37.51
CA GLU A 107 -21.25 15.55 -38.23
C GLU A 107 -20.48 16.57 -37.38
N ALA A 108 -21.18 17.31 -36.51
CA ALA A 108 -20.57 18.21 -35.54
C ALA A 108 -20.99 17.93 -34.08
N SER A 109 -20.19 18.44 -33.14
CA SER A 109 -20.50 18.39 -31.72
C SER A 109 -21.74 19.24 -31.42
N ASN A 110 -22.67 18.69 -30.64
CA ASN A 110 -23.97 19.30 -30.27
C ASN A 110 -25.00 19.39 -31.42
N GLU A 111 -24.89 18.52 -32.42
CA GLU A 111 -25.99 18.24 -33.33
C GLU A 111 -26.72 16.97 -32.88
N LYS A 112 -27.99 17.16 -32.44
CA LYS A 112 -28.94 16.21 -31.82
C LYS A 112 -28.82 15.97 -30.31
#